data_AF-A0A8S0G0Q7-F1
#
_entry.id   AF-A0A8S0G0Q7-F1
#
_cell.length_a   1.000
_cell.length_b   1.000
_cell.length_c   1.000
_cell.angle_alpha   90.00
_cell.angle_beta   90.00
_cell.angle_gamma   90.00
#
_symmetry.space_group_name_H-M   'P 1'
#
loop_
_entity.id
_entity.type
_entity.pdbx_description
1 polymer ?
#
loop_
_entity_poly.entity_id
_entity_poly.type
_entity_poly.pdbx_seq_one_letter_code
_entity_poly.pdbx_strand_id
1 'polypeptide(L)'
;MPLDMPESVLVRFKGKMQPGITLRDLVHAIPLYAIKQGLLTVEKKGKKNIFSGRILEIEGLPDLKVEQAFELTDASAERSAAGCTIKLNKEPIIEYLNSNIVLLKWMIAEGYGDRRTLERRIQGMEKWLANPELLEADARH
;
A
#
# COMPACT_ATOMS: atom_id res chain seq x y z
N MET A 1 8.72 7.94 -17.38
CA MET A 1 7.53 8.66 -16.88
C MET A 1 8.01 9.92 -16.18
N PRO A 2 7.71 11.14 -16.65
CA PRO A 2 8.08 12.38 -15.96
C PRO A 2 7.32 12.49 -14.63
N LEU A 3 7.96 13.01 -13.58
CA LEU A 3 7.41 13.13 -12.24
C LEU A 3 8.03 14.34 -11.53
N ASP A 4 7.19 15.30 -11.13
CA ASP A 4 7.54 16.30 -10.12
C ASP A 4 7.23 15.69 -8.75
N MET A 5 8.24 15.56 -7.89
CA MET A 5 8.10 14.80 -6.64
C MET A 5 7.10 15.49 -5.69
N PRO A 6 5.98 14.83 -5.36
CA PRO A 6 5.01 15.41 -4.44
C PRO A 6 5.51 15.39 -2.98
N GLU A 7 4.95 16.28 -2.16
CA GLU A 7 5.08 16.16 -0.70
C GLU A 7 4.35 14.92 -0.17
N SER A 8 4.72 14.48 1.03
CA SER A 8 4.10 13.34 1.71
C SER A 8 3.19 13.75 2.87
N VAL A 9 2.27 12.87 3.24
CA VAL A 9 1.46 12.93 4.48
C VAL A 9 1.54 11.57 5.16
N LEU A 10 2.08 11.55 6.38
CA LEU A 10 2.20 10.34 7.19
C LEU A 10 0.93 10.09 8.01
N VAL A 11 0.40 8.87 7.91
CA VAL A 11 -0.67 8.33 8.75
C VAL A 11 -0.13 7.12 9.50
N ARG A 12 -0.02 7.24 10.84
CA ARG A 12 0.46 6.15 11.70
C ARG A 12 -0.64 5.64 12.61
N PHE A 13 -1.02 4.37 12.43
CA PHE A 13 -1.90 3.67 13.35
C PHE A 13 -1.13 3.22 14.60
N LYS A 14 -1.81 3.22 15.75
CA LYS A 14 -1.27 2.74 17.02
C LYS A 14 -2.34 2.06 17.85
N GLY A 15 -1.95 1.05 18.62
CA GLY A 15 -2.86 0.27 19.47
C GLY A 15 -3.27 -1.06 18.84
N LYS A 16 -4.38 -1.61 19.32
CA LYS A 16 -4.93 -2.91 18.88
C LYS A 16 -6.34 -2.72 18.35
N MET A 17 -6.67 -3.40 17.25
CA MET A 17 -8.04 -3.44 16.72
C MET A 17 -9.00 -3.98 17.80
N GLN A 18 -10.12 -3.28 17.97
CA GLN A 18 -11.16 -3.68 18.91
C GLN A 18 -12.02 -4.80 18.33
N PRO A 19 -12.69 -5.61 19.18
CA PRO A 19 -13.62 -6.62 18.70
C PRO A 19 -14.69 -6.01 17.77
N GLY A 20 -14.93 -6.65 16.63
CA GLY A 20 -15.89 -6.20 15.62
C GLY A 20 -15.39 -5.11 14.67
N ILE A 21 -14.18 -4.57 14.87
CA ILE A 21 -13.55 -3.62 13.95
C ILE A 21 -12.79 -4.38 12.86
N THR A 22 -12.97 -3.95 11.62
CA THR A 22 -12.36 -4.50 10.42
C THR A 22 -11.29 -3.56 9.84
N LEU A 23 -10.53 -4.04 8.87
CA LEU A 23 -9.57 -3.21 8.14
C LEU A 23 -10.26 -2.09 7.35
N ARG A 24 -11.46 -2.34 6.83
CA ARG A 24 -12.25 -1.33 6.13
C ARG A 24 -12.66 -0.16 7.04
N ASP A 25 -12.89 -0.43 8.32
CA ASP A 25 -13.12 0.64 9.29
C ASP A 25 -11.87 1.52 9.47
N LEU A 26 -10.66 0.94 9.44
CA LEU A 26 -9.42 1.71 9.47
C LEU A 26 -9.24 2.57 8.21
N VAL A 27 -9.62 2.05 7.04
CA VAL A 27 -9.66 2.83 5.78
C VAL A 27 -10.55 4.06 5.92
N HIS A 28 -11.74 3.91 6.50
CA HIS A 28 -12.68 5.03 6.70
C HIS A 28 -12.31 5.91 7.89
N ALA A 29 -11.51 5.41 8.84
CA ALA A 29 -11.01 6.20 9.95
C ALA A 29 -10.07 7.32 9.48
N ILE A 30 -9.26 7.12 8.43
CA ILE A 30 -8.34 8.14 7.90
C ILE A 30 -9.07 9.46 7.56
N PRO A 31 -10.08 9.48 6.65
CA PRO A 31 -10.81 10.71 6.36
C PRO A 31 -11.65 11.19 7.55
N LEU A 32 -12.20 10.28 8.38
CA LEU A 32 -12.95 10.67 9.58
C LEU A 32 -12.09 11.51 10.54
N TYR A 33 -10.86 11.08 10.83
CA TYR A 33 -9.95 11.80 11.71
C TYR A 33 -9.38 13.07 11.05
N ALA A 34 -9.15 13.06 9.73
CA ALA A 34 -8.77 14.28 9.01
C ALA A 34 -9.85 15.38 9.09
N ILE A 35 -11.13 14.99 9.00
CA ILE A 35 -12.27 15.91 9.20
C ILE A 35 -12.31 16.43 10.64
N LYS A 36 -12.18 15.53 11.63
CA LYS A 36 -12.14 15.92 13.06
C LYS A 36 -11.02 16.91 13.37
N GLN A 37 -9.90 16.83 12.66
CA GLN A 37 -8.75 17.74 12.81
C GLN A 37 -8.84 19.00 11.92
N GLY A 38 -9.88 19.14 11.10
CA GLY A 38 -10.04 20.29 10.19
C GLY A 38 -9.10 20.28 8.97
N LEU A 39 -8.44 19.14 8.69
CA LEU A 39 -7.53 18.93 7.56
C LEU A 39 -8.26 18.50 6.28
N LEU A 40 -9.51 18.06 6.42
CA LEU A 40 -10.39 17.65 5.32
C LEU A 40 -11.78 18.25 5.53
N THR A 41 -12.40 18.78 4.47
CA THR A 41 -13.79 19.25 4.48
C THR A 41 -14.64 18.48 3.47
N VAL A 42 -15.92 18.32 3.79
CA VAL A 42 -16.92 17.70 2.90
C VAL A 42 -17.43 18.71 1.85
N GLU A 43 -17.59 19.97 2.24
CA GLU A 43 -18.03 21.06 1.35
C GLU A 43 -17.09 21.21 0.15
N LYS A 44 -17.67 21.39 -1.04
CA LYS A 44 -16.91 21.53 -2.29
C LYS A 44 -16.30 22.92 -2.41
N LYS A 45 -17.05 23.96 -2.02
CA LYS A 45 -16.57 25.34 -2.11
C LYS A 45 -15.47 25.57 -1.07
N GLY A 46 -14.25 25.87 -1.54
CA GLY A 46 -13.09 26.07 -0.67
C GLY A 46 -12.61 24.79 0.02
N LYS A 47 -12.79 23.62 -0.64
CA LYS A 47 -12.47 22.31 -0.08
C LYS A 47 -11.03 22.25 0.44
N LYS A 48 -10.88 21.92 1.72
CA LYS A 48 -9.60 21.52 2.31
C LYS A 48 -9.45 20.02 2.14
N ASN A 49 -8.29 19.58 1.65
CA ASN A 49 -7.94 18.17 1.56
C ASN A 49 -6.42 18.03 1.68
N ILE A 50 -5.94 17.71 2.87
CA ILE A 50 -4.50 17.54 3.15
C ILE A 50 -3.85 16.47 2.26
N PHE A 51 -4.60 15.49 1.76
CA PHE A 51 -4.07 14.41 0.93
C PHE A 51 -3.95 14.78 -0.55
N SER A 52 -4.63 15.84 -0.99
CA SER A 52 -4.77 16.16 -2.41
C SER A 52 -3.42 16.45 -3.06
N GLY A 53 -3.05 15.65 -4.06
CA GLY A 53 -1.80 15.79 -4.82
C GLY A 53 -0.54 15.40 -4.05
N ARG A 54 -0.66 14.76 -2.87
CA ARG A 54 0.47 14.30 -2.04
C ARG A 54 0.61 12.79 -2.06
N ILE A 55 1.73 12.27 -1.58
CA ILE A 55 1.91 10.83 -1.30
C ILE A 55 1.33 10.53 0.09
N LEU A 56 0.43 9.54 0.18
CA LEU A 56 -0.07 9.03 1.45
C LEU A 56 0.87 7.93 1.95
N GLU A 57 1.52 8.14 3.08
CA GLU A 57 2.39 7.15 3.71
C GLU A 57 1.72 6.55 4.93
N ILE A 58 1.66 5.22 5.02
CA ILE A 58 0.95 4.51 6.08
C ILE A 58 1.91 3.65 6.90
N GLU A 59 1.82 3.76 8.23
CA GLU A 59 2.61 2.96 9.17
C GLU A 59 1.77 2.42 10.32
N GLY A 60 2.33 1.44 11.06
CA GLY A 60 1.75 0.92 12.30
C GLY A 60 0.91 -0.35 12.15
N LEU A 61 0.88 -0.94 10.95
CA LEU A 61 0.20 -2.21 10.65
C LEU A 61 1.15 -3.15 9.85
N PRO A 62 2.35 -3.46 10.36
CA PRO A 62 3.42 -4.04 9.54
C PRO A 62 3.17 -5.51 9.16
N ASP A 63 2.31 -6.22 9.88
CA ASP A 63 2.06 -7.66 9.71
C ASP A 63 0.80 -7.96 8.88
N LEU A 64 0.22 -6.96 8.21
CA LEU A 64 -0.89 -7.18 7.29
C LEU A 64 -0.44 -8.05 6.12
N LYS A 65 -1.32 -8.94 5.66
CA LYS A 65 -1.14 -9.60 4.36
C LYS A 65 -1.10 -8.56 3.24
N VAL A 66 -0.45 -8.86 2.12
CA VAL A 66 -0.30 -7.91 1.01
C VAL A 66 -1.66 -7.50 0.43
N GLU A 67 -2.61 -8.44 0.37
CA GLU A 67 -3.98 -8.18 -0.09
C GLU A 67 -4.76 -7.29 0.87
N GLN A 68 -4.49 -7.39 2.17
CA GLN A 68 -5.06 -6.52 3.19
C GLN A 68 -4.46 -5.12 3.10
N ALA A 69 -3.13 -5.03 2.97
CA ALA A 69 -2.45 -3.76 2.75
C ALA A 69 -2.99 -3.02 1.51
N PHE A 70 -3.40 -3.77 0.48
CA PHE A 70 -4.04 -3.20 -0.71
C PHE A 70 -5.34 -2.45 -0.39
N GLU A 71 -6.16 -2.89 0.58
CA GLU A 71 -7.39 -2.17 0.97
C GLU A 71 -7.12 -0.73 1.44
N LEU A 72 -5.97 -0.50 2.09
CA LEU A 72 -5.53 0.83 2.53
C LEU A 72 -4.94 1.65 1.38
N THR A 73 -4.09 1.03 0.55
CA THR A 73 -3.45 1.74 -0.56
C THR A 73 -4.44 2.08 -1.67
N ASP A 74 -5.39 1.20 -1.98
CA ASP A 74 -6.41 1.40 -3.01
C ASP A 74 -7.31 2.61 -2.67
N ALA A 75 -7.65 2.75 -1.38
CA ALA A 75 -8.46 3.86 -0.90
C ALA A 75 -7.75 5.22 -0.94
N SER A 76 -6.45 5.30 -1.25
CA SER A 76 -5.74 6.58 -1.40
C SER A 76 -6.25 7.36 -2.61
N ALA A 77 -6.74 6.67 -3.65
CA ALA A 77 -7.36 7.30 -4.82
C ALA A 77 -8.57 8.16 -4.43
N GLU A 78 -9.40 7.65 -3.52
CA GLU A 78 -10.56 8.37 -2.95
C GLU A 78 -10.15 9.60 -2.10
N ARG A 79 -8.86 9.75 -1.79
CA ARG A 79 -8.30 10.92 -1.10
C ARG A 79 -7.67 11.93 -2.05
N SER A 80 -7.69 11.66 -3.36
CA SER A 80 -6.99 12.45 -4.38
C SER A 80 -5.48 12.50 -4.15
N ALA A 81 -4.91 11.47 -3.50
CA ALA A 81 -3.47 11.32 -3.35
C ALA A 81 -2.82 11.02 -4.71
N ALA A 82 -1.60 11.49 -4.91
CA ALA A 82 -0.81 11.19 -6.11
C ALA A 82 -0.26 9.75 -6.10
N GLY A 83 -0.11 9.16 -4.91
CA GLY A 83 0.34 7.79 -4.70
C GLY A 83 0.21 7.39 -3.23
N CYS A 84 0.49 6.12 -2.94
CA CYS A 84 0.44 5.60 -1.58
C CYS A 84 1.58 4.61 -1.34
N THR A 85 2.06 4.57 -0.10
CA THR A 85 2.98 3.56 0.40
C THR A 85 2.53 3.10 1.79
N ILE A 86 2.84 1.86 2.14
CA ILE A 86 2.56 1.28 3.44
C ILE A 86 3.78 0.48 3.91
N LYS A 87 4.22 0.74 5.14
CA LYS A 87 5.34 -0.01 5.75
C LYS A 87 4.84 -1.38 6.21
N LEU A 88 5.37 -2.44 5.59
CA LEU A 88 5.15 -3.83 5.96
C LEU A 88 6.47 -4.49 6.37
N ASN A 89 6.35 -5.55 7.17
CA ASN A 89 7.43 -6.48 7.41
C ASN A 89 7.65 -7.38 6.18
N LYS A 90 8.78 -8.09 6.15
CA LYS A 90 9.16 -8.94 5.00
C LYS A 90 8.34 -10.23 4.93
N GLU A 91 7.85 -10.73 6.06
CA GLU A 91 7.20 -12.04 6.17
C GLU A 91 5.93 -12.13 5.31
N PRO A 92 4.98 -11.16 5.34
CA PRO A 92 3.82 -11.18 4.46
C PRO A 92 4.18 -11.06 2.97
N ILE A 93 5.26 -10.35 2.64
CA ILE A 93 5.72 -10.16 1.25
C ILE A 93 6.33 -11.46 0.73
N ILE A 94 7.11 -12.16 1.55
CA ILE A 94 7.67 -13.48 1.23
C ILE A 94 6.54 -14.49 0.99
N GLU A 95 5.52 -14.53 1.85
CA GLU A 95 4.33 -15.39 1.65
C GLU A 95 3.67 -15.10 0.30
N TYR A 96 3.42 -13.82 0.02
CA TYR A 96 2.76 -13.37 -1.20
C TYR A 96 3.57 -13.71 -2.47
N LEU A 97 4.88 -13.49 -2.48
CA LEU A 97 5.73 -13.78 -3.64
C LEU A 97 5.82 -15.28 -3.92
N ASN A 98 5.90 -16.13 -2.90
CA ASN A 98 5.89 -17.58 -3.09
C ASN A 98 4.58 -18.04 -3.75
N SER A 99 3.44 -17.53 -3.29
CA SER A 99 2.13 -17.81 -3.91
C SER A 99 2.09 -17.35 -5.38
N ASN A 100 2.56 -16.13 -5.65
CA ASN A 100 2.56 -15.56 -7.00
C ASN A 100 3.47 -16.31 -7.98
N ILE A 101 4.63 -16.82 -7.53
CA ILE A 101 5.51 -17.62 -8.39
C ILE A 101 4.80 -18.87 -8.88
N VAL A 102 4.05 -19.56 -8.00
CA VAL A 102 3.27 -20.75 -8.38
C VAL A 102 2.18 -20.37 -9.37
N LEU A 103 1.45 -19.27 -9.12
CA LEU A 103 0.42 -18.77 -10.02
C LEU A 103 0.99 -18.44 -11.42
N LEU A 104 2.11 -17.73 -11.50
CA LEU A 104 2.72 -17.36 -12.77
C LEU A 104 3.23 -18.58 -13.56
N LYS A 105 3.77 -19.59 -12.86
CA LYS A 105 4.17 -20.87 -13.48
C LYS A 105 2.95 -21.62 -14.04
N TRP A 106 1.83 -21.61 -13.32
CA TRP A 106 0.57 -22.17 -13.81
C TRP A 106 0.04 -21.39 -15.03
N MET A 107 0.05 -20.06 -15.00
CA MET A 107 -0.37 -19.24 -16.15
C MET A 107 0.43 -19.56 -17.43
N ILE A 108 1.74 -19.82 -17.29
CA ILE A 108 2.58 -20.28 -18.42
C ILE A 108 2.10 -21.63 -18.94
N ALA A 109 1.77 -22.57 -18.05
CA ALA A 109 1.29 -23.91 -18.43
C ALA A 109 -0.06 -23.85 -19.17
N GLU A 110 -0.93 -22.92 -18.77
CA GLU A 110 -2.23 -22.66 -19.40
C GLU A 110 -2.14 -21.81 -20.68
N GLY A 111 -0.93 -21.41 -21.10
CA GLY A 111 -0.72 -20.68 -22.35
C GLY A 111 -1.07 -19.18 -22.29
N TYR A 112 -1.06 -18.56 -21.11
CA TYR A 112 -1.32 -17.13 -20.97
C TYR A 112 -0.15 -16.27 -21.47
N GLY A 113 -0.48 -15.33 -22.36
CA GLY A 113 0.36 -14.17 -22.69
C GLY A 113 1.76 -14.50 -23.24
N ASP A 114 2.69 -13.54 -23.08
CA ASP A 114 4.08 -13.74 -23.45
C ASP A 114 4.84 -14.48 -22.33
N ARG A 115 5.11 -15.76 -22.59
CA ARG A 115 5.89 -16.65 -21.72
C ARG A 115 7.21 -16.04 -21.25
N ARG A 116 7.98 -15.38 -22.13
CA ARG A 116 9.29 -14.83 -21.77
C ARG A 116 9.16 -13.71 -20.74
N THR A 117 8.07 -12.95 -20.81
CA THR A 117 7.77 -11.87 -19.87
C THR A 117 7.41 -12.43 -18.49
N LEU A 118 6.59 -13.50 -18.43
CA LEU A 118 6.24 -14.18 -17.19
C LEU A 118 7.46 -14.85 -16.54
N GLU A 119 8.28 -15.57 -17.31
CA GLU A 119 9.51 -16.22 -16.82
C GLU A 119 10.49 -15.21 -16.21
N ARG A 120 10.67 -14.04 -16.86
CA ARG A 120 11.54 -12.97 -16.33
C ARG A 120 11.01 -12.39 -15.03
N ARG A 121 9.68 -12.26 -14.89
CA ARG A 121 9.06 -11.80 -13.63
C ARG A 121 9.27 -12.81 -12.50
N ILE A 122 9.07 -14.10 -12.79
CA ILE A 122 9.32 -15.19 -11.83
C ILE A 122 10.76 -15.15 -11.33
N GLN A 123 11.75 -15.07 -12.24
CA GLN A 123 13.16 -14.98 -11.87
C GLN A 123 13.47 -13.76 -10.99
N GLY A 124 12.82 -12.62 -11.26
CA GLY A 124 12.95 -11.43 -10.42
C GLY A 124 12.41 -11.63 -9.00
N MET A 125 11.27 -12.31 -8.87
CA MET A 125 10.69 -12.67 -7.56
C MET A 125 11.59 -13.66 -6.81
N GLU A 126 12.05 -14.72 -7.48
CA GLU A 126 12.97 -15.72 -6.91
C GLU A 126 14.30 -15.08 -6.46
N LYS A 127 14.83 -14.12 -7.24
CA LYS A 127 16.04 -13.36 -6.87
C LYS A 127 15.84 -12.52 -5.60
N TRP A 128 14.71 -11.83 -5.46
CA TRP A 128 14.42 -11.07 -4.24
C TRP A 128 14.23 -12.01 -3.04
N LEU A 129 13.56 -13.15 -3.21
CA LEU A 129 13.40 -14.15 -2.15
C LEU A 129 14.72 -14.74 -1.65
N ALA A 130 15.76 -14.78 -2.50
CA ALA A 130 17.09 -15.23 -2.10
C ALA A 130 17.84 -14.22 -1.20
N ASN A 131 17.49 -12.94 -1.26
CA ASN A 131 18.02 -11.89 -0.39
C ASN A 131 16.94 -10.82 -0.12
N PRO A 132 15.99 -11.08 0.80
CA PRO A 132 14.81 -10.25 0.97
C PRO A 132 15.14 -8.95 1.72
N GLU A 133 15.42 -7.90 0.95
CA GLU A 133 15.70 -6.55 1.44
C GLU A 133 14.50 -5.62 1.20
N LEU A 134 14.17 -4.82 2.21
CA LEU A 134 13.17 -3.75 2.15
C LEU A 134 13.81 -2.42 2.50
N LEU A 135 13.36 -1.36 1.84
CA LEU A 135 13.70 0.01 2.23
C LEU A 135 12.88 0.41 3.46
N GLU A 136 13.48 1.27 4.30
CA GLU A 136 12.80 1.87 5.44
C GLU A 136 12.97 3.39 5.41
N ALA A 137 11.95 4.12 5.87
CA ALA A 137 12.05 5.56 6.05
C ALA A 137 13.10 5.89 7.14
N ASP A 138 13.90 6.92 6.89
CA ASP A 138 14.90 7.38 7.85
C ASP A 138 14.23 7.86 9.15
N ALA A 139 14.91 7.68 10.29
CA ALA A 139 14.37 8.07 11.60
C ALA A 139 14.17 9.59 11.79
N ARG A 140 14.62 10.42 10.85
CA ARG A 140 14.54 11.89 10.90
C ARG A 140 13.45 12.37 9.94
N HIS A 141 12.21 12.36 10.41
CA HIS A 141 11.08 13.07 9.81
C HIS A 141 10.46 14.04 10.80
#